data_AF-A0A520XYT9-F1
#
_entry.id   AF-A0A520XYT9-F1
#
_cell.length_a   1.000
_cell.length_b   1.000
_cell.length_c   1.000
_cell.angle_alpha   90.00
_cell.angle_beta   90.00
_cell.angle_gamma   90.00
#
_symmetry.space_group_name_H-M   'P 1'
#
loop_
_entity.id
_entity.type
_entity.pdbx_description
1 polymer ?
#
loop_
_entity_poly.entity_id
_entity_poly.type
_entity_poly.pdbx_seq_one_letter_code
_entity_poly.pdbx_strand_id
1 'polypeptide(L)'
;PFEGWGDRLVAFRTQSLDLLRRRWYWVTLATIVSHLSLFAMLLTALRHMGVSAEVVTGAEALAAFAVVRLLTALPITPGGLGVVEVGYTTALVVAGGDEELVVAAVLIYRALSYLLQVPLGALAYAIWRSKGDWRKPA
;
A
#
# COMPACT_ATOMS: atom_id res chain seq x y z
N PRO A 1 -33.14 -7.57 10.60
CA PRO A 1 -31.81 -7.13 11.12
C PRO A 1 -31.04 -6.16 10.19
N PHE A 2 -31.72 -5.39 9.34
CA PHE A 2 -31.10 -4.47 8.35
C PHE A 2 -31.63 -3.03 8.46
N GLU A 3 -32.47 -2.74 9.46
CA GLU A 3 -32.99 -1.40 9.69
C GLU A 3 -31.87 -0.45 10.14
N GLY A 4 -31.83 0.76 9.57
CA GLY A 4 -30.86 1.81 9.94
C GLY A 4 -29.51 1.79 9.20
N TRP A 5 -29.27 0.84 8.29
CA TRP A 5 -28.05 0.86 7.45
C TRP A 5 -27.99 2.08 6.51
N GLY A 6 -29.14 2.51 5.98
CA GLY A 6 -29.24 3.71 5.15
C GLY A 6 -28.77 4.96 5.91
N ASP A 7 -29.29 5.18 7.12
CA ASP A 7 -28.95 6.33 7.95
C ASP A 7 -27.47 6.33 8.36
N ARG A 8 -26.91 5.16 8.68
CA ARG A 8 -25.47 5.01 8.99
C ARG A 8 -24.58 5.32 7.80
N LEU A 9 -24.95 4.89 6.59
CA LEU A 9 -24.21 5.20 5.36
C LEU A 9 -24.27 6.70 5.03
N VAL A 10 -25.43 7.33 5.24
CA VAL A 10 -25.61 8.79 5.05
C VAL A 10 -24.79 9.56 6.08
N ALA A 11 -24.78 9.14 7.35
CA ALA A 11 -23.95 9.74 8.39
C ALA A 11 -22.45 9.60 8.08
N PHE A 12 -22.00 8.41 7.68
CA PHE A 12 -20.61 8.16 7.27
C PHE A 12 -20.20 9.02 6.08
N ARG A 13 -21.06 9.16 5.06
CA ARG A 13 -20.85 10.04 3.92
C ARG A 13 -20.69 11.49 4.36
N THR A 14 -21.58 11.98 5.22
CA THR A 14 -21.57 13.36 5.70
C THR A 14 -20.31 13.66 6.52
N GLN A 15 -19.89 12.73 7.38
CA GLN A 15 -18.66 12.83 8.17
C GLN A 15 -17.40 12.79 7.28
N SER A 16 -17.36 11.91 6.29
CA SER A 16 -16.24 11.82 5.35
C SER A 16 -16.07 13.10 4.53
N LEU A 17 -17.19 13.67 4.07
CA LEU A 17 -17.22 14.94 3.34
C LEU A 17 -16.78 16.12 4.22
N ASP A 18 -17.21 16.18 5.49
CA ASP A 18 -16.78 17.24 6.41
C ASP A 18 -15.28 17.13 6.75
N LEU A 19 -14.78 15.91 6.95
CA LEU A 19 -13.35 15.62 7.13
C LEU A 19 -12.51 16.07 5.93
N LEU A 20 -12.92 15.69 4.70
CA LEU A 20 -12.26 16.18 3.49
C LEU A 20 -12.32 17.70 3.45
N ARG A 21 -13.49 18.31 3.65
CA ARG A 21 -13.65 19.76 3.51
C ARG A 21 -12.81 20.55 4.50
N ARG A 22 -12.67 20.07 5.75
CA ARG A 22 -11.89 20.76 6.81
C ARG A 22 -10.40 20.44 6.78
N ARG A 23 -9.99 19.26 6.33
CA ARG A 23 -8.61 18.77 6.43
C ARG A 23 -8.01 18.24 5.13
N TRP A 24 -8.54 18.64 3.96
CA TRP A 24 -8.09 18.12 2.66
C TRP A 24 -6.58 18.20 2.48
N TYR A 25 -5.93 19.30 2.89
CA TYR A 25 -4.47 19.46 2.80
C TYR A 25 -3.73 18.35 3.55
N TRP A 26 -4.18 18.01 4.77
CA TRP A 26 -3.56 16.94 5.57
C TRP A 26 -3.82 15.56 5.00
N VAL A 27 -4.99 15.32 4.42
CA VAL A 27 -5.31 14.05 3.75
C VAL A 27 -4.44 13.86 2.50
N THR A 28 -4.31 14.91 1.68
CA THR A 28 -3.43 14.90 0.50
C THR A 28 -1.98 14.70 0.91
N LEU A 29 -1.49 15.42 1.93
CA LEU A 29 -0.13 15.28 2.43
C LEU A 29 0.13 13.86 2.95
N ALA A 30 -0.76 13.31 3.77
CA ALA A 30 -0.65 11.94 4.28
C ALA A 30 -0.62 10.92 3.14
N THR A 31 -1.41 11.14 2.08
CA THR A 31 -1.42 10.28 0.90
C THR A 31 -0.08 10.35 0.16
N ILE A 32 0.46 11.55 -0.08
CA ILE A 32 1.76 11.74 -0.74
C ILE A 32 2.86 11.07 0.08
N VAL A 33 2.91 11.33 1.39
CA VAL A 33 3.88 10.72 2.29
C VAL A 33 3.80 9.20 2.23
N SER A 34 2.59 8.63 2.30
CA SER A 34 2.39 7.18 2.19
C SER A 34 2.96 6.59 0.89
N HIS A 35 2.72 7.25 -0.25
CA HIS A 35 3.26 6.79 -1.54
C HIS A 35 4.78 6.93 -1.61
N LEU A 36 5.33 8.04 -1.12
CA LEU A 36 6.78 8.24 -1.09
C LEU A 36 7.48 7.25 -0.15
N SER A 37 6.88 6.92 0.99
CA SER A 37 7.40 5.87 1.89
C SER A 37 7.43 4.51 1.21
N LEU A 38 6.37 4.13 0.49
CA LEU A 38 6.33 2.88 -0.27
C LEU A 38 7.35 2.87 -1.42
N PHE A 39 7.50 3.98 -2.14
CA PHE A 39 8.50 4.10 -3.19
C PHE A 39 9.92 4.01 -2.64
N ALA A 40 10.23 4.75 -1.57
CA ALA A 40 11.54 4.72 -0.93
C ALA A 40 11.89 3.30 -0.47
N MET A 41 10.90 2.58 0.07
CA MET A 41 11.06 1.19 0.48
C MET A 41 11.35 0.24 -0.70
N LEU A 42 10.64 0.38 -1.83
CA LEU A 42 10.93 -0.38 -3.05
C LEU A 42 12.34 -0.08 -3.57
N LEU A 43 12.69 1.20 -3.67
CA LEU A 43 14.02 1.64 -4.12
C LEU A 43 15.11 1.09 -3.21
N THR A 44 14.89 1.11 -1.90
CA THR A 44 15.83 0.56 -0.91
C THR A 44 16.00 -0.94 -1.06
N ALA A 45 14.91 -1.69 -1.29
CA ALA A 45 14.99 -3.12 -1.55
C ALA A 45 15.80 -3.42 -2.83
N LEU A 46 15.58 -2.65 -3.91
CA LEU A 46 16.35 -2.79 -5.15
C LEU A 46 17.84 -2.53 -4.93
N ARG A 47 18.18 -1.43 -4.25
CA ARG A 47 19.59 -1.10 -3.95
C ARG A 47 20.23 -2.15 -3.05
N HIS A 48 19.49 -2.67 -2.07
CA HIS A 48 19.99 -3.68 -1.15
C HIS A 48 20.25 -5.02 -1.83
N MET A 49 19.42 -5.41 -2.80
CA MET A 49 19.63 -6.62 -3.62
C MET A 49 20.71 -6.44 -4.70
N GLY A 50 21.31 -5.26 -4.82
CA GLY A 50 22.41 -5.02 -5.78
C GLY A 50 21.97 -4.45 -7.13
N VAL A 51 20.69 -4.12 -7.33
CA VAL A 51 20.24 -3.39 -8.52
C VAL A 51 20.71 -1.94 -8.39
N SER A 52 21.84 -1.62 -9.04
CA SER A 52 22.51 -0.32 -8.93
C SER A 52 21.76 0.79 -9.66
N ALA A 53 22.06 2.05 -9.30
CA ALA A 53 21.46 3.22 -9.93
C ALA A 53 21.91 3.45 -11.38
N GLU A 54 22.99 2.79 -11.78
CA GLU A 54 23.51 2.80 -13.15
C GLU A 54 22.70 1.88 -14.07
N VAL A 55 22.13 0.79 -13.52
CA VAL A 55 21.31 -0.17 -14.26
C VAL A 55 19.86 0.28 -14.29
N VAL A 56 19.28 0.53 -13.13
CA VAL A 56 17.92 1.07 -13.00
C VAL A 56 17.99 2.36 -12.22
N THR A 57 17.78 3.48 -12.90
CA THR A 57 17.79 4.80 -12.28
C THR A 57 16.64 4.96 -11.29
N GLY A 58 16.76 5.93 -10.38
CA GLY A 58 15.65 6.26 -9.47
C GLY A 58 14.39 6.70 -10.22
N ALA A 59 14.54 7.34 -11.38
CA ALA A 59 13.42 7.80 -12.21
C ALA A 59 12.70 6.62 -12.88
N GLU A 60 13.42 5.63 -13.40
CA GLU A 60 12.82 4.41 -13.97
C GLU A 60 12.12 3.58 -12.90
N ALA A 61 12.74 3.43 -11.73
CA ALA A 61 12.09 2.79 -10.59
C ALA A 61 10.82 3.54 -10.15
N LEU A 62 10.83 4.88 -10.18
CA LEU A 62 9.66 5.70 -9.87
C LEU A 62 8.57 5.58 -10.95
N ALA A 63 8.96 5.48 -12.22
CA ALA A 63 8.02 5.26 -13.33
C ALA A 63 7.34 3.88 -13.19
N ALA A 64 8.12 2.83 -12.92
CA ALA A 64 7.60 1.50 -12.60
C ALA A 64 6.66 1.54 -11.37
N PHE A 65 7.08 2.21 -10.29
CA PHE A 65 6.26 2.48 -9.10
C PHE A 65 4.91 3.10 -9.45
N ALA A 66 4.93 4.20 -10.20
CA ALA A 66 3.73 4.95 -10.56
C ALA A 66 2.78 4.14 -11.45
N VAL A 67 3.31 3.45 -12.47
CA VAL A 67 2.50 2.63 -13.38
C VAL A 67 1.80 1.51 -12.63
N VAL A 68 2.53 0.73 -11.84
CA VAL A 68 1.93 -0.37 -11.07
C VAL A 68 0.96 0.17 -10.03
N ARG A 69 1.24 1.34 -9.43
CA ARG A 69 0.32 1.97 -8.49
C ARG A 69 -1.02 2.31 -9.16
N LEU A 70 -0.98 2.84 -10.39
CA LEU A 70 -2.18 3.08 -11.18
C LEU A 70 -2.90 1.78 -11.55
N LEU A 71 -2.18 0.73 -11.93
CA LEU A 71 -2.77 -0.59 -12.21
C LEU A 71 -3.51 -1.15 -11.00
N THR A 72 -2.96 -0.99 -9.79
CA THR A 72 -3.58 -1.46 -8.54
C THR A 72 -4.74 -0.60 -8.05
N ALA A 73 -5.00 0.56 -8.66
CA ALA A 73 -6.17 1.38 -8.30
C ALA A 73 -7.47 0.66 -8.62
N LEU A 74 -7.44 -0.27 -9.58
CA LEU A 74 -8.54 -1.19 -9.86
C LEU A 74 -8.35 -2.45 -9.02
N PRO A 75 -9.27 -2.75 -8.08
CA PRO A 75 -9.16 -3.92 -7.20
C PRO A 75 -9.55 -5.20 -7.97
N ILE A 76 -8.69 -5.64 -8.88
CA ILE A 76 -8.87 -6.90 -9.65
C ILE A 76 -8.63 -8.10 -8.74
N THR A 77 -7.62 -8.00 -7.86
CA THR A 77 -7.19 -9.07 -6.95
C THR A 77 -7.10 -8.54 -5.51
N PRO A 78 -7.41 -9.34 -4.48
CA PRO A 78 -7.23 -8.95 -3.09
C PRO A 78 -5.78 -8.50 -2.83
N GLY A 79 -5.59 -7.28 -2.33
CA GLY A 79 -4.25 -6.74 -2.01
C GLY A 79 -3.30 -6.56 -3.21
N GLY A 80 -3.80 -6.64 -4.45
CA GLY A 80 -2.99 -6.56 -5.66
C GLY A 80 -2.07 -7.76 -5.90
N LEU A 81 -2.32 -8.90 -5.25
CA LEU A 81 -1.50 -10.12 -5.39
C LEU A 81 -1.47 -10.60 -6.85
N GLY A 82 -0.29 -10.93 -7.33
CA GLY A 82 0.00 -11.27 -8.72
C GLY A 82 0.24 -10.02 -9.57
N VAL A 83 -0.68 -9.04 -9.53
CA VAL A 83 -0.57 -7.80 -10.33
C VAL A 83 0.65 -6.98 -9.92
N VAL A 84 0.91 -6.84 -8.62
CA VAL A 84 2.03 -6.04 -8.12
C VAL A 84 3.37 -6.70 -8.38
N GLU A 85 3.45 -8.01 -8.11
CA GLU A 85 4.66 -8.79 -8.28
C GLU A 85 5.08 -8.84 -9.75
N VAL A 86 4.17 -9.25 -10.63
CA VAL A 86 4.44 -9.32 -12.07
C VAL A 86 4.65 -7.92 -12.65
N GLY A 87 3.85 -6.93 -12.22
CA GLY A 87 3.95 -5.57 -12.71
C GLY A 87 5.30 -4.93 -12.40
N TYR A 88 5.78 -5.04 -11.16
CA TYR A 88 7.10 -4.50 -10.80
C TYR A 88 8.23 -5.26 -11.45
N THR A 89 8.22 -6.59 -11.40
CA THR A 89 9.27 -7.39 -12.01
C THR A 89 9.38 -7.08 -13.50
N THR A 90 8.26 -7.11 -14.23
CA THR A 90 8.25 -6.83 -15.67
C THR A 90 8.79 -5.43 -15.97
N ALA A 91 8.27 -4.40 -15.28
CA ALA A 91 8.66 -3.02 -15.55
C ALA A 91 10.15 -2.76 -15.24
N LEU A 92 10.67 -3.33 -14.16
CA LEU A 92 12.06 -3.12 -13.73
C LEU A 92 13.07 -3.95 -14.54
N VAL A 93 12.69 -5.15 -14.98
CA VAL A 93 13.50 -5.95 -15.92
C VAL A 93 13.56 -5.29 -17.29
N VAL A 94 12.43 -4.75 -17.78
CA VAL A 94 12.41 -3.94 -19.01
C VAL A 94 13.28 -2.69 -18.89
N ALA A 95 13.36 -2.10 -17.69
CA ALA A 95 14.28 -0.99 -17.40
C ALA A 95 15.76 -1.42 -17.29
N GLY A 96 16.08 -2.70 -17.50
CA GLY A 96 17.45 -3.23 -17.53
C GLY A 96 17.89 -3.95 -16.26
N GLY A 97 17.03 -4.04 -15.24
CA GLY A 97 17.35 -4.77 -14.01
C GLY A 97 17.49 -6.28 -14.24
N ASP A 98 18.44 -6.91 -13.55
CA ASP A 98 18.59 -8.36 -13.53
C ASP A 98 17.34 -9.02 -12.91
N GLU A 99 16.78 -10.02 -13.59
CA GLU A 99 15.50 -10.63 -13.19
C GLU A 99 15.55 -11.26 -11.80
N GLU A 100 16.63 -11.97 -11.47
CA GLU A 100 16.77 -12.66 -10.18
C GLU A 100 16.82 -11.63 -9.03
N LEU A 101 17.63 -10.58 -9.20
CA LEU A 101 17.78 -9.52 -8.20
C LEU A 101 16.50 -8.67 -8.05
N VAL A 102 15.84 -8.36 -9.17
CA VAL A 102 14.58 -7.60 -9.19
C VAL A 102 13.48 -8.40 -8.49
N VAL A 103 13.30 -9.68 -8.81
CA VAL A 103 12.29 -10.53 -8.17
C VAL A 103 12.55 -10.60 -6.67
N ALA A 104 13.79 -10.81 -6.24
CA ALA A 104 14.15 -10.83 -4.82
C ALA A 104 13.77 -9.51 -4.12
N ALA A 105 14.09 -8.37 -4.74
CA ALA A 105 13.76 -7.05 -4.20
C ALA A 105 12.25 -6.82 -4.10
N VAL A 106 11.49 -7.19 -5.12
CA VAL A 106 10.02 -7.08 -5.15
C VAL A 106 9.40 -7.97 -4.07
N LEU A 107 9.89 -9.19 -3.87
CA LEU A 107 9.41 -10.08 -2.83
C LEU A 107 9.69 -9.54 -1.43
N ILE A 108 10.87 -8.97 -1.17
CA ILE A 108 11.18 -8.29 0.10
C ILE A 108 10.25 -7.10 0.33
N TYR A 109 10.07 -6.27 -0.71
CA TYR A 109 9.14 -5.16 -0.67
C TYR A 109 7.72 -5.63 -0.31
N ARG A 110 7.23 -6.73 -0.87
CA ARG A 110 5.90 -7.30 -0.59
C ARG A 110 5.81 -7.94 0.79
N ALA A 111 6.87 -8.62 1.23
CA ALA A 111 6.92 -9.20 2.56
C ALA A 111 6.73 -8.12 3.63
N LEU A 112 7.36 -6.97 3.45
CA LEU A 112 7.30 -5.87 4.40
C LEU A 112 6.04 -4.98 4.23
N SER A 113 5.59 -4.74 2.99
CA SER A 113 4.49 -3.82 2.71
C SER A 113 3.10 -4.48 2.80
N TYR A 114 3.04 -5.79 2.71
CA TYR A 114 1.79 -6.55 2.74
C TYR A 114 1.82 -7.65 3.79
N LEU A 115 2.74 -8.62 3.67
CA LEU A 115 2.71 -9.81 4.54
C LEU A 115 2.94 -9.47 6.01
N LEU A 116 3.81 -8.51 6.34
CA LEU A 116 4.08 -8.06 7.71
C LEU A 116 2.91 -7.28 8.31
N GLN A 117 2.12 -6.57 7.49
CA GLN A 117 0.98 -5.81 7.99
C GLN A 117 -0.17 -6.73 8.44
N VAL A 118 -0.31 -7.91 7.84
CA VAL A 118 -1.31 -8.91 8.21
C VAL A 118 -1.19 -9.37 9.68
N PRO A 119 -0.04 -9.87 10.17
CA PRO A 119 0.11 -10.27 11.56
C PRO A 119 0.04 -9.07 12.51
N LEU A 120 0.48 -7.87 12.10
CA LEU A 120 0.29 -6.66 12.91
C LEU A 120 -1.19 -6.35 13.10
N GLY A 121 -1.99 -6.46 12.04
CA GLY A 121 -3.45 -6.33 12.11
C GLY A 121 -4.09 -7.41 12.97
N ALA A 122 -3.65 -8.66 12.83
CA ALA A 122 -4.14 -9.78 13.65
C ALA A 122 -3.81 -9.59 15.15
N LEU A 123 -2.61 -9.09 15.46
CA LEU A 123 -2.20 -8.76 16.82
C LEU A 123 -3.05 -7.61 17.39
N ALA A 124 -3.23 -6.54 16.61
CA ALA A 124 -4.10 -5.42 17.00
C ALA A 124 -5.53 -5.90 17.27
N TYR A 125 -6.06 -6.80 16.44
CA TYR A 125 -7.37 -7.41 16.64
C TYR A 125 -7.44 -8.27 17.90
N ALA A 126 -6.41 -9.08 18.18
CA ALA A 126 -6.33 -9.90 19.39
C ALA A 126 -6.31 -9.04 20.66
N ILE A 127 -5.55 -7.93 20.65
CA ILE A 127 -5.52 -6.94 21.74
C ILE A 127 -6.89 -6.29 21.92
N TRP A 128 -7.55 -5.91 20.83
CA TRP A 128 -8.89 -5.33 20.89
C TRP A 128 -9.92 -6.33 21.45
N ARG A 129 -9.84 -7.60 21.04
CA ARG A 129 -10.72 -8.67 21.54
C ARG A 129 -10.52 -8.98 23.02
N SER A 130 -9.29 -8.85 23.54
CA SER A 130 -8.99 -9.12 24.94
C SER A 130 -9.36 -7.96 25.87
N LYS A 131 -9.39 -6.71 25.36
CA LYS A 131 -9.80 -5.54 26.13
C LYS A 131 -11.32 -5.30 26.06
N GLY A 132 -12.05 -5.98 26.94
CA GLY A 132 -13.52 -5.83 27.10
C GLY A 132 -13.98 -4.38 27.32
N ASP A 133 -13.19 -3.57 28.02
CA ASP A 133 -13.52 -2.17 28.36
C ASP A 133 -13.56 -1.22 27.15
N TRP A 134 -12.95 -1.61 26.03
CA TRP A 134 -12.95 -0.82 24.79
C TRP A 134 -14.19 -1.10 23.93
N ARG A 135 -15.01 -2.07 24.34
CA ARG A 135 -16.28 -2.42 23.71
C ARG A 135 -17.40 -1.61 24.40
N LYS A 136 -17.30 -0.28 24.42
CA LYS A 136 -18.43 0.53 24.88
C LYS A 136 -19.61 0.30 23.92
N PRO A 137 -20.82 -0.02 24.42
CA PRO A 137 -21.99 -0.12 23.58
C PRO A 137 -22.27 1.25 22.95
N ALA A 138 -22.51 1.25 21.64
CA ALA A 138 -23.03 2.39 20.90
C ALA A 138 -24.48 2.68 21.30
#